data_AF-A0A370HAA1-F1
#
_entry.id   AF-A0A370HAA1-F1
#
_cell.length_a   1.000
_cell.length_b   1.000
_cell.length_c   1.000
_cell.angle_alpha   90.00
_cell.angle_beta   90.00
_cell.angle_gamma   90.00
#
_symmetry.space_group_name_H-M   'P 1'
#
loop_
_entity.id
_entity.type
_entity.pdbx_description
1 polymer ?
#
loop_
_entity_poly.entity_id
_entity_poly.type
_entity_poly.pdbx_seq_one_letter_code
_entity_poly.pdbx_strand_id
1 'polypeptide(L)'
;MTTLKEFEDALREQGMNMALAILEKLRERDRANRTIRPARRIAGKKMTPELARRIIELNQTTDMTQQEIAFQLGVNQGRVNEVLKRGKWLQDNPTSDEAISRDRAKARMKRAKEGDGSASQSKAVTSAGKVPSPRKQRTQGSAQLSIEDFLNATID
;
A
#
# COMPACT_ATOMS: atom_id res chain seq x y z
N MET A 1 -11.34 -19.54 26.82
CA MET A 1 -11.92 -18.38 26.12
C MET A 1 -12.90 -18.93 25.12
N THR A 2 -14.19 -18.73 25.33
CA THR A 2 -15.22 -19.29 24.45
C THR A 2 -15.37 -18.45 23.20
N THR A 3 -15.31 -19.06 22.03
CA THR A 3 -15.47 -18.37 20.75
C THR A 3 -16.95 -18.20 20.41
N LEU A 4 -17.30 -17.19 19.59
CA LEU A 4 -18.68 -16.99 19.12
C LEU A 4 -19.23 -18.24 18.41
N LYS A 5 -18.34 -18.99 17.76
CA LYS A 5 -18.67 -20.24 17.07
C LYS A 5 -19.06 -21.36 18.05
N GLU A 6 -18.33 -21.49 19.17
CA GLU A 6 -18.66 -22.46 20.22
C GLU A 6 -20.02 -22.15 20.87
N PHE A 7 -20.41 -20.88 20.95
CA PHE A 7 -21.73 -20.47 21.45
C PHE A 7 -22.85 -20.80 20.44
N GLU A 8 -22.63 -20.57 19.15
CA GLU A 8 -23.56 -20.98 18.09
C GLU A 8 -23.77 -22.50 18.07
N ASP A 9 -22.69 -23.26 18.25
CA ASP A 9 -22.73 -24.72 18.27
C ASP A 9 -23.51 -25.23 19.49
N ALA A 10 -23.31 -24.65 20.68
CA ALA A 10 -24.09 -24.97 21.88
C ALA A 10 -25.60 -24.64 21.73
N LEU A 11 -25.94 -23.53 21.08
CA LEU A 11 -27.34 -23.18 20.81
C LEU A 11 -28.00 -24.13 19.80
N ARG A 12 -27.23 -24.64 18.84
CA ARG A 12 -27.69 -25.63 17.85
C ARG A 12 -27.92 -26.98 18.52
N GLU A 13 -27.02 -27.42 19.39
CA GLU A 13 -27.17 -28.66 20.17
C GLU A 13 -28.39 -28.63 21.10
N GLN A 14 -28.69 -27.47 21.68
CA GLN A 14 -29.88 -27.27 22.54
C GLN A 14 -31.18 -27.02 21.74
N GLY A 15 -31.12 -26.96 20.40
CA GLY A 15 -32.30 -26.72 19.56
C GLY A 15 -32.93 -25.33 19.72
N MET A 16 -32.17 -24.34 20.20
CA MET A 16 -32.66 -22.99 20.45
C MET A 16 -32.75 -22.14 19.17
N ASN A 17 -33.66 -22.53 18.27
CA ASN A 17 -33.83 -21.91 16.95
C ASN A 17 -34.10 -20.40 16.99
N MET A 18 -34.82 -19.93 18.02
CA MET A 18 -35.09 -18.49 18.21
C MET A 18 -33.82 -17.70 18.55
N ALA A 19 -32.90 -18.29 19.33
CA ALA A 19 -31.64 -17.66 19.68
C ALA A 19 -30.69 -17.59 18.46
N LEU A 20 -30.68 -18.63 17.62
CA LEU A 20 -29.94 -18.64 16.34
C LEU A 20 -30.45 -17.56 15.38
N ALA A 21 -31.77 -17.40 15.25
CA ALA A 21 -32.38 -16.35 14.42
C ALA A 21 -32.04 -14.93 14.90
N ILE A 22 -31.90 -14.74 16.22
CA ILE A 22 -31.48 -13.46 16.81
C ILE A 22 -29.99 -13.20 16.50
N LEU A 23 -29.12 -14.21 16.63
CA LEU A 23 -27.70 -14.10 16.28
C LEU A 23 -27.50 -13.74 14.82
N GLU A 24 -28.27 -14.33 13.91
CA GLU A 24 -28.21 -14.03 12.48
C GLU A 24 -28.58 -12.57 12.20
N LYS A 25 -29.68 -12.06 12.79
CA LYS A 25 -30.05 -10.64 12.70
C LYS A 25 -28.99 -9.71 13.29
N LEU A 26 -28.33 -10.10 14.38
CA LEU A 26 -27.24 -9.31 14.95
C LEU A 26 -26.02 -9.28 14.02
N ARG A 27 -25.67 -10.41 13.42
CA ARG A 27 -24.57 -10.52 12.44
C ARG A 27 -24.84 -9.70 11.17
N GLU A 28 -26.09 -9.65 10.71
CA GLU A 28 -26.47 -8.79 9.58
C GLU A 28 -26.30 -7.31 9.91
N ARG A 29 -26.74 -6.86 11.09
CA ARG A 29 -26.53 -5.49 11.55
C ARG A 29 -25.05 -5.17 11.70
N ASP A 30 -24.27 -6.08 12.27
CA ASP A 30 -22.83 -5.88 12.45
C ASP A 30 -22.11 -5.81 11.10
N ARG A 31 -22.48 -6.67 10.13
CA ARG A 31 -21.98 -6.61 8.76
C ARG A 31 -22.35 -5.29 8.07
N ALA A 32 -23.59 -4.81 8.24
CA ALA A 32 -24.05 -3.54 7.68
C ALA A 32 -23.32 -2.33 8.29
N ASN A 33 -23.00 -2.39 9.59
CA ASN A 33 -22.28 -1.33 10.30
C ASN A 33 -20.76 -1.46 10.19
N ARG A 34 -20.25 -2.57 9.62
CA ARG A 34 -18.83 -2.81 9.44
C ARG A 34 -18.24 -1.80 8.46
N THR A 35 -17.80 -0.69 9.00
CA THR A 35 -17.09 0.33 8.25
C THR A 35 -15.64 -0.15 8.07
N ILE A 36 -15.34 -0.73 6.91
CA ILE A 36 -13.96 -1.03 6.53
C ILE A 36 -13.29 0.30 6.20
N ARG A 37 -12.73 0.97 7.22
CA ARG A 37 -11.90 2.14 6.99
C ARG A 37 -10.71 1.69 6.14
N PRO A 38 -10.47 2.30 4.96
CA PRO A 38 -9.31 1.96 4.16
C PRO A 38 -8.07 2.13 5.03
N ALA A 39 -7.18 1.13 4.99
CA ALA A 39 -5.95 1.15 5.76
C ALA A 39 -5.21 2.45 5.45
N ARG A 40 -5.20 3.39 6.40
CA ARG A 40 -4.42 4.63 6.24
C ARG A 40 -2.98 4.20 6.10
N ARG A 41 -2.39 4.44 4.93
CA ARG A 41 -0.95 4.30 4.75
C ARG A 41 -0.34 5.31 5.71
N ILE A 42 0.15 4.84 6.86
CA ILE A 42 0.94 5.66 7.76
C ILE A 42 2.13 6.09 6.92
N ALA A 43 2.08 7.32 6.41
CA ALA A 43 3.18 7.92 5.67
C ALA A 43 4.28 8.16 6.69
N GLY A 44 5.06 7.11 6.95
CA GLY A 44 6.12 7.15 7.93
C GLY A 44 7.11 8.25 7.58
N LYS A 45 7.70 8.84 8.62
CA LYS A 45 8.76 9.84 8.54
C LYS A 45 9.76 9.45 7.43
N LYS A 46 10.18 10.42 6.63
CA LYS A 46 11.18 10.17 5.56
C LYS A 46 12.42 9.56 6.19
N MET A 47 12.96 8.53 5.54
CA MET A 47 14.18 7.90 6.05
C MET A 47 15.36 8.84 5.90
N THR A 48 16.17 8.91 6.96
CA THR A 48 17.45 9.61 6.99
C THR A 48 18.53 8.67 7.54
N PRO A 49 19.81 8.94 7.26
CA PRO A 49 20.89 8.13 7.82
C PRO A 49 20.91 8.08 9.34
N GLU A 50 20.63 9.20 10.01
CA GLU A 50 20.52 9.24 11.47
C GLU A 50 19.40 8.34 12.00
N LEU A 51 18.26 8.30 11.29
CA LEU A 51 17.14 7.44 11.67
C LEU A 51 17.47 5.96 11.47
N ALA A 52 18.24 5.62 10.44
CA ALA A 52 18.70 4.27 10.19
C ALA A 52 19.70 3.80 11.27
N ARG A 53 20.61 4.67 11.72
CA ARG A 53 21.50 4.38 12.86
C ARG A 53 20.69 4.14 14.14
N ARG A 54 19.69 4.98 14.41
CA ARG A 54 18.81 4.82 15.58
C ARG A 54 18.01 3.53 15.55
N ILE A 55 17.58 3.08 14.37
CA ILE A 55 16.92 1.76 14.19
C ILE A 55 17.86 0.62 14.59
N ILE A 56 19.12 0.66 14.14
CA ILE A 56 20.11 -0.35 14.47
C ILE A 56 20.41 -0.34 15.96
N GLU A 57 20.60 0.83 16.54
CA GLU A 57 20.81 1.00 17.99
C GLU A 57 19.66 0.39 18.78
N LEU A 58 18.40 0.74 18.48
CA LEU A 58 17.23 0.20 19.18
C LEU A 58 17.11 -1.31 19.05
N ASN A 59 17.42 -1.87 17.87
CA ASN A 59 17.38 -3.32 17.65
C ASN A 59 18.52 -4.07 18.35
N GLN A 60 19.65 -3.41 18.62
CA GLN A 60 20.80 -4.01 19.32
C GLN A 60 20.68 -3.89 20.84
N THR A 61 20.11 -2.78 21.31
CA THR A 61 20.01 -2.44 22.74
C THR A 61 18.71 -2.88 23.38
N THR A 62 17.69 -3.17 22.57
CA THR A 62 16.35 -3.51 23.05
C THR A 62 15.85 -4.75 22.29
N ASP A 63 15.10 -5.62 22.98
CA ASP A 63 14.41 -6.77 22.38
C ASP A 63 13.10 -6.38 21.66
N MET A 64 13.01 -5.14 21.19
CA MET A 64 11.83 -4.64 20.49
C MET A 64 11.72 -5.29 19.12
N THR A 65 10.49 -5.66 18.76
CA THR A 65 10.17 -6.12 17.41
C THR A 65 10.29 -4.97 16.41
N GLN A 66 10.47 -5.31 15.13
CA GLN A 66 10.54 -4.32 14.05
C GLN A 66 9.28 -3.45 13.97
N GLN A 67 8.12 -3.98 14.35
CA GLN A 67 6.86 -3.24 14.39
C GLN A 67 6.85 -2.21 15.52
N GLU A 68 7.37 -2.58 16.69
CA GLU A 68 7.47 -1.68 17.83
C GLU A 68 8.49 -0.56 17.56
N ILE A 69 9.66 -0.89 16.98
CA ILE A 69 10.64 0.11 16.52
C ILE A 69 10.01 1.04 15.47
N ALA A 70 9.27 0.48 14.52
CA ALA A 70 8.59 1.26 13.48
C ALA A 70 7.55 2.20 14.07
N PHE A 71 6.77 1.75 15.05
CA PHE A 71 5.76 2.54 15.75
C PHE A 71 6.41 3.67 16.56
N GLN A 72 7.43 3.35 17.36
CA GLN A 72 8.14 4.33 18.18
C GLN A 72 8.80 5.44 17.35
N LEU A 73 9.42 5.08 16.21
CA LEU A 73 10.09 6.02 15.33
C LEU A 73 9.15 6.67 14.29
N GLY A 74 7.89 6.26 14.24
CA GLY A 74 6.91 6.75 13.26
C GLY A 74 7.29 6.42 11.81
N VAL A 75 7.92 5.27 11.57
CA VAL A 75 8.34 4.80 10.24
C VAL A 75 7.55 3.56 9.82
N ASN A 76 7.68 3.16 8.56
CA ASN A 76 7.06 1.93 8.07
C ASN A 76 7.92 0.71 8.46
N GLN A 77 7.29 -0.38 8.93
CA GLN A 77 7.97 -1.64 9.26
C GLN A 77 8.87 -2.14 8.13
N GLY A 78 8.43 -2.06 6.87
CA GLY A 78 9.22 -2.48 5.71
C GLY A 78 10.54 -1.71 5.59
N ARG A 79 10.55 -0.43 5.97
CA ARG A 79 11.76 0.39 5.98
C ARG A 79 12.73 -0.05 7.08
N VAL A 80 12.22 -0.39 8.26
CA VAL A 80 13.03 -0.95 9.37
C VAL A 80 13.70 -2.26 8.93
N ASN A 81 12.94 -3.16 8.29
CA ASN A 81 13.49 -4.41 7.76
C ASN A 81 14.58 -4.18 6.70
N GLU A 82 14.40 -3.21 5.81
CA GLU A 82 15.41 -2.86 4.80
C GLU A 82 16.69 -2.26 5.41
N VAL A 83 16.58 -1.47 6.48
CA VAL A 83 17.74 -0.98 7.26
C VAL A 83 18.48 -2.16 7.89
N LEU A 84 17.77 -3.05 8.60
CA LEU A 84 18.39 -4.17 9.31
C LEU A 84 18.98 -5.24 8.38
N LYS A 85 18.29 -5.57 7.27
CA LYS A 85 18.74 -6.62 6.34
C LYS A 85 19.78 -6.16 5.34
N ARG A 86 19.69 -4.91 4.88
CA ARG A 86 20.48 -4.42 3.72
C ARG A 86 21.31 -3.18 4.04
N GLY A 87 21.24 -2.65 5.25
CA GLY A 87 21.94 -1.42 5.62
C GLY A 87 21.51 -0.20 4.79
N LYS A 88 20.29 -0.23 4.20
CA LYS A 88 19.81 0.91 3.41
C LYS A 88 19.74 2.15 4.30
N TRP A 89 19.94 3.32 3.69
CA TRP A 89 20.02 4.62 4.35
C TRP A 89 21.23 4.85 5.27
N LEU A 90 22.10 3.88 5.54
CA LEU A 90 23.27 4.09 6.43
C LEU A 90 24.37 4.97 5.83
N GLN A 91 24.54 4.93 4.51
CA GLN A 91 25.57 5.70 3.81
C GLN A 91 24.92 6.61 2.77
N ASP A 92 25.38 7.86 2.70
CA ASP A 92 25.22 8.70 1.52
C ASP A 92 26.16 8.19 0.43
N ASN A 93 25.84 7.01 -0.13
CA ASN A 93 26.59 6.47 -1.25
C ASN A 93 26.22 7.32 -2.48
N PRO A 94 27.16 8.07 -3.11
CA PRO A 94 26.86 9.04 -4.17
C PRO A 94 26.19 8.43 -5.41
N THR A 95 26.27 7.10 -5.55
CA THR A 95 25.73 6.31 -6.66
C THR A 95 24.40 5.62 -6.34
N SER A 96 23.82 5.83 -5.16
CA SER A 96 22.50 5.28 -4.83
C SER A 96 21.38 6.06 -5.56
N ASP A 97 20.37 5.36 -6.11
CA ASP A 97 19.20 5.97 -6.79
C ASP A 97 18.49 7.04 -5.94
N GLU A 98 18.57 6.91 -4.61
CA GLU A 98 18.03 7.90 -3.67
C GLU A 98 18.87 9.18 -3.60
N ALA A 99 20.19 9.07 -3.73
CA ALA A 99 21.10 10.22 -3.80
C ALA A 99 20.88 11.00 -5.10
N ILE A 100 20.72 10.29 -6.23
CA ILE A 100 20.40 10.90 -7.54
C ILE A 100 19.05 11.64 -7.47
N SER A 101 18.06 11.04 -6.81
CA SER A 101 16.74 11.66 -6.63
C SER A 101 16.79 12.91 -5.73
N ARG A 102 17.60 12.86 -4.67
CA ARG A 102 17.80 13.99 -3.74
C ARG A 102 18.59 15.12 -4.38
N ASP A 103 19.62 14.81 -5.15
CA ASP A 103 20.43 15.79 -5.87
C ASP A 103 19.61 16.47 -6.98
N ARG A 104 18.82 15.69 -7.73
CA ARG A 104 17.87 16.23 -8.71
C ARG A 104 16.80 17.13 -8.07
N ALA A 105 16.33 16.80 -6.86
CA ALA A 105 15.39 17.64 -6.11
C ALA A 105 16.05 18.91 -5.57
N LYS A 106 17.27 18.82 -5.02
CA LYS A 106 18.06 19.97 -4.56
C LYS A 106 18.41 20.91 -5.72
N ALA A 107 18.78 20.37 -6.88
CA ALA A 107 19.05 21.15 -8.08
C ALA A 107 17.81 21.92 -8.58
N ARG A 108 16.61 21.34 -8.49
CA ARG A 108 15.35 22.03 -8.82
C ARG A 108 15.05 23.16 -7.83
N MET A 109 15.27 22.93 -6.54
CA MET A 109 15.06 23.98 -5.52
C MET A 109 16.11 25.09 -5.58
N LYS A 110 17.36 24.77 -5.93
CA LYS A 110 18.41 25.76 -6.14
C LYS A 110 18.10 26.65 -7.34
N ARG A 111 17.68 26.06 -8.47
CA ARG A 111 17.20 26.81 -9.65
C ARG A 111 15.97 27.68 -9.34
N ALA A 112 15.06 27.21 -8.49
CA ALA A 112 13.91 28.00 -8.06
C ALA A 112 14.28 29.15 -7.10
N LYS A 113 15.38 29.02 -6.35
CA LYS A 113 15.87 30.03 -5.39
C LYS A 113 16.77 31.08 -6.04
N GLU A 114 17.47 30.73 -7.12
CA GLU A 114 18.36 31.63 -7.88
C GLU A 114 17.62 32.53 -8.88
N GLY A 115 16.29 32.44 -8.98
CA GLY A 115 15.46 33.48 -9.58
C GLY A 115 15.80 33.82 -11.03
N ASP A 116 15.77 32.82 -11.92
CA ASP A 116 15.53 33.11 -13.34
C ASP A 116 14.03 33.00 -13.60
N GLY A 117 13.36 34.15 -13.47
CA GLY A 117 11.98 34.31 -13.86
C GLY A 117 11.86 34.33 -15.37
N SER A 118 11.70 33.15 -15.99
CA SER A 118 11.07 33.07 -17.30
C SER A 118 9.90 32.09 -17.25
N ALA A 119 8.73 32.62 -16.90
CA ALA A 119 7.49 32.03 -17.37
C ALA A 119 7.47 32.04 -18.90
N SER A 120 6.69 31.11 -19.48
CA SER A 120 6.33 30.96 -20.91
C SER A 120 7.29 30.04 -21.68
N GLN A 121 6.87 29.07 -22.49
CA GLN A 121 5.63 28.89 -23.24
C GLN A 121 5.33 27.40 -23.45
N SER A 122 4.04 27.08 -23.37
CA SER A 122 3.41 26.06 -24.20
C SER A 122 3.73 26.28 -25.67
N LYS A 123 4.33 25.29 -26.34
CA LYS A 123 4.14 25.05 -27.78
C LYS A 123 4.32 23.56 -28.09
N ALA A 124 3.22 22.93 -28.50
CA ALA A 124 3.23 21.88 -29.50
C ALA A 124 3.94 22.43 -30.77
N VAL A 125 4.54 21.69 -31.70
CA VAL A 125 4.03 20.56 -32.51
C VAL A 125 5.23 19.95 -33.29
N THR A 126 5.22 18.63 -33.57
CA THR A 126 5.86 17.86 -34.71
C THR A 126 7.39 17.89 -34.90
N SER A 127 8.13 16.90 -35.42
CA SER A 127 8.01 15.48 -35.84
C SER A 127 9.45 15.13 -36.31
N ALA A 128 10.11 14.04 -35.94
CA ALA A 128 10.12 12.75 -36.65
C ALA A 128 11.43 12.03 -36.26
N GLY A 129 11.38 10.73 -35.96
CA GLY A 129 12.56 9.94 -35.59
C GLY A 129 12.15 8.62 -34.95
N LYS A 130 11.67 7.71 -35.79
CA LYS A 130 10.91 6.50 -35.48
C LYS A 130 11.85 5.34 -35.14
N VAL A 131 11.73 4.80 -33.92
CA VAL A 131 11.89 3.35 -33.65
C VAL A 131 10.86 2.96 -32.57
N PRO A 132 9.79 2.21 -32.90
CA PRO A 132 8.76 1.87 -31.93
C PRO A 132 9.16 0.61 -31.16
N SER A 133 9.34 0.72 -29.84
CA SER A 133 9.36 -0.45 -28.96
C SER A 133 7.96 -0.63 -28.36
N PRO A 134 7.37 -1.83 -28.41
CA PRO A 134 5.94 -2.01 -28.24
C PRO A 134 5.53 -1.76 -26.79
N ARG A 135 4.76 -0.69 -26.62
CA ARG A 135 3.99 -0.41 -25.41
C ARG A 135 2.99 -1.56 -25.25
N LYS A 136 3.19 -2.38 -24.22
CA LYS A 136 2.29 -3.47 -23.84
C LYS A 136 0.92 -2.86 -23.48
N GLN A 137 0.07 -2.70 -24.50
CA GLN A 137 -1.35 -2.46 -24.35
C GLN A 137 -1.89 -3.70 -23.66
N ARG A 138 -2.31 -3.53 -22.41
CA ARG A 138 -3.11 -4.53 -21.74
C ARG A 138 -4.47 -4.46 -22.43
N THR A 139 -4.65 -5.34 -23.42
CA THR A 139 -5.92 -5.63 -24.05
C THR A 139 -6.94 -5.91 -22.95
N GLN A 140 -7.92 -5.01 -22.84
CA GLN A 140 -9.24 -5.41 -22.37
C GLN A 140 -9.72 -6.46 -23.37
N GLY A 141 -9.83 -7.69 -22.89
CA GLY A 141 -10.07 -8.87 -23.72
C GLY A 141 -10.11 -10.11 -22.84
N SER A 142 -10.92 -10.07 -21.79
CA SER A 142 -11.53 -11.29 -21.25
C SER A 142 -13.01 -11.16 -21.57
N ALA A 143 -13.46 -12.04 -22.46
CA ALA A 143 -14.82 -12.12 -22.96
C ALA A 143 -15.85 -11.91 -21.84
N GLN A 144 -16.60 -10.82 -21.93
CA GLN A 144 -17.97 -10.84 -21.41
C GLN A 144 -18.75 -11.69 -22.41
N LEU A 145 -18.97 -12.96 -22.05
CA LEU A 145 -20.11 -13.69 -22.57
C LEU A 145 -21.34 -12.92 -22.08
N SER A 146 -22.03 -12.25 -22.99
CA SER A 146 -23.30 -11.62 -22.68
C SER A 146 -24.28 -12.71 -22.24
N ILE A 147 -25.04 -12.44 -21.18
CA ILE A 147 -26.04 -13.36 -20.64
C ILE A 147 -27.08 -13.75 -21.72
N GLU A 148 -27.30 -12.89 -22.73
CA GLU A 148 -28.14 -13.21 -23.88
C GLU A 148 -27.63 -14.39 -24.74
N ASP A 149 -26.32 -14.60 -24.87
CA ASP A 149 -25.77 -15.70 -25.70
C ASP A 149 -25.93 -17.07 -25.02
N PHE A 150 -26.02 -17.12 -23.68
CA PHE A 150 -26.22 -18.38 -22.95
C PHE A 150 -27.68 -18.86 -22.98
N LEU A 151 -28.64 -17.92 -23.03
CA LEU A 151 -30.07 -18.27 -23.05
C LEU A 151 -30.54 -18.81 -24.41
N ASN A 152 -29.90 -18.41 -25.51
CA ASN A 152 -30.24 -18.91 -26.85
C ASN A 152 -29.64 -20.29 -27.19
N ALA A 153 -28.68 -20.80 -26.41
CA ALA A 153 -28.03 -22.08 -26.66
C ALA A 153 -28.71 -23.28 -25.97
N THR A 154 -29.84 -23.05 -25.27
CA THR A 154 -30.53 -24.09 -24.49
C THR A 154 -31.96 -24.37 -24.99
N ILE A 155 -32.34 -23.82 -26.15
CA ILE A 155 -33.61 -24.11 -26.81
C ILE A 155 -33.31 -24.63 -28.21
N ASP A 156 -32.92 -25.90 -28.27
CA ASP A 156 -33.22 -26.84 -29.37
C ASP A 156 -33.20 -28.26 -28.79
#